data_AF-K8EAS8-F1
#
_entry.id   AF-K8EAS8-F1
#
_cell.length_a   1.000
_cell.length_b   1.000
_cell.length_c   1.000
_cell.angle_alpha   90.00
_cell.angle_beta   90.00
_cell.angle_gamma   90.00
#
_symmetry.space_group_name_H-M   'P 1'
#
loop_
_entity.id
_entity.type
_entity.pdbx_description
1 polymer ?
#
loop_
_entity_poly.entity_id
_entity_poly.type
_entity_poly.pdbx_seq_one_letter_code
_entity_poly.pdbx_strand_id
1 'polypeptide(L)'
;MGKGVLFGGGKPPKSASLMGNDEQHETYKLEQKERFYASRRRGGEEEEEEKTRARKRITKSIKRGAFTGLTLKGGVNVFAVLSRYLRGKTTREQLKAREAFEDAVKFSVFVGSFAGAYVTSDEVLAWKFGAEKTKRYRAFVSGVVASPSFLLAGAKPNYSLASYLSLKALVLMSRVGAKSENERVRSLFRVANWEHADVAVVTGSAVVILGCFILKPEAVRGAYGAFLDRHCGKTKRQVEALRELCFLPENDPEGKGEEMFREYCERTAIVLNKTGSLSAAKKDEMLRAIQRGGGGGGGVKLPYSRDAVYRKFFMNDANPIEHFLAFVKNSWGTSFISHVPIYVFPAILLHREKLLKDPKLLGKLFAGIARSSLFLTVYCALAWQGPDVLGRLTKKVTPTTLVCGVPLAGAATFIEKKSRRGELATYCLDKSLESVVISMLSWGYIPKSWKDKRLDVLLFAFAAGTICMCYDRKRESFRSNYLNVFDFILGNRGHSRHKIRHVGSYEILFQPPSVVDLDALLLDNTTNTNDASFVDNKKSAVKSRLSEGKGIAN
;
A
#
# COMPACT_ATOMS: atom_id res chain seq x y z
N MET A 1 -38.45 -30.48 13.59
CA MET A 1 -38.53 -31.89 13.15
C MET A 1 -37.28 -32.61 13.63
N GLY A 2 -37.45 -33.50 14.60
CA GLY A 2 -36.36 -34.13 15.36
C GLY A 2 -35.55 -35.12 14.52
N LYS A 3 -34.24 -35.13 14.74
CA LYS A 3 -33.38 -36.21 14.27
C LYS A 3 -33.22 -37.22 15.41
N GLY A 4 -33.80 -38.40 15.21
CA GLY A 4 -33.66 -39.55 16.09
C GLY A 4 -32.21 -40.00 16.19
N VAL A 5 -31.75 -40.21 17.41
CA VAL A 5 -30.49 -40.88 17.72
C VAL A 5 -30.75 -42.38 17.61
N LEU A 6 -30.22 -43.00 16.55
CA LEU A 6 -30.14 -44.45 16.42
C LEU A 6 -29.17 -44.98 17.47
N PHE A 7 -29.69 -45.58 18.54
CA PHE A 7 -28.89 -46.35 19.48
C PHE A 7 -28.46 -47.66 18.81
N GLY A 8 -27.18 -47.77 18.47
CA GLY A 8 -26.57 -49.03 18.08
C GLY A 8 -26.52 -49.99 19.27
N GLY A 9 -27.11 -51.17 19.12
CA GLY A 9 -27.10 -52.24 20.10
C GLY A 9 -25.68 -52.78 20.33
N GLY A 10 -25.02 -52.31 21.38
CA GLY A 10 -23.80 -52.92 21.91
C GLY A 10 -24.16 -54.16 22.72
N LYS A 11 -23.56 -55.31 22.39
CA LYS A 11 -23.68 -56.56 23.16
C LYS A 11 -23.21 -56.35 24.61
N PRO A 12 -23.88 -56.97 25.61
CA PRO A 12 -23.48 -56.86 27.01
C PRO A 12 -22.15 -57.58 27.30
N PRO A 13 -21.39 -57.13 28.32
CA PRO A 13 -20.09 -57.68 28.66
C PRO A 13 -20.20 -59.10 29.25
N LYS A 14 -19.22 -59.95 28.89
CA LYS A 14 -19.09 -61.35 29.34
C LYS A 14 -18.54 -61.44 30.77
N SER A 15 -19.33 -61.04 31.77
CA SER A 15 -19.06 -61.39 33.17
C SER A 15 -20.30 -61.15 34.02
N ALA A 16 -21.34 -61.96 33.82
CA ALA A 16 -22.54 -61.92 34.64
C ALA A 16 -23.25 -63.28 34.60
N SER A 17 -22.55 -64.32 35.03
CA SER A 17 -23.16 -65.62 35.36
C SER A 17 -23.31 -65.69 36.87
N LEU A 18 -24.47 -65.25 37.39
CA LEU A 18 -25.07 -65.48 38.73
C LEU A 18 -25.85 -64.22 39.20
N MET A 19 -26.92 -63.82 38.50
CA MET A 19 -27.96 -62.89 39.00
C MET A 19 -29.25 -63.10 38.21
N GLY A 20 -30.42 -62.96 38.84
CA GLY A 20 -31.73 -63.29 38.26
C GLY A 20 -32.16 -62.34 37.13
N ASN A 21 -33.00 -62.82 36.21
CA ASN A 21 -33.42 -62.09 34.99
C ASN A 21 -34.04 -60.70 35.26
N ASP A 22 -34.70 -60.50 36.41
CA ASP A 22 -35.29 -59.20 36.77
C ASP A 22 -34.25 -58.17 37.25
N GLU A 23 -33.21 -58.62 37.97
CA GLU A 23 -32.11 -57.76 38.41
C GLU A 23 -31.26 -57.28 37.23
N GLN A 24 -31.04 -58.14 36.21
CA GLN A 24 -30.29 -57.80 35.00
C GLN A 24 -31.00 -56.72 34.14
N HIS A 25 -32.33 -56.73 34.11
CA HIS A 25 -33.10 -55.76 33.33
C HIS A 25 -33.13 -54.37 34.02
N GLU A 26 -33.20 -54.33 35.35
CA GLU A 26 -33.06 -53.11 36.15
C GLU A 26 -31.64 -52.51 36.06
N THR A 27 -30.59 -53.33 36.15
CA THR A 27 -29.20 -52.85 35.97
C THR A 27 -28.96 -52.28 34.58
N TYR A 28 -29.49 -52.91 33.54
CA TYR A 28 -29.38 -52.40 32.16
C TYR A 28 -30.07 -51.04 31.98
N LYS A 29 -31.26 -50.85 32.57
CA LYS A 29 -31.97 -49.55 32.55
C LYS A 29 -31.19 -48.47 33.30
N LEU A 30 -30.58 -48.81 34.43
CA LEU A 30 -29.72 -47.90 35.21
C LEU A 30 -28.49 -47.46 34.41
N GLU A 31 -27.78 -48.39 33.77
CA GLU A 31 -26.63 -48.07 32.91
C GLU A 31 -27.00 -47.16 31.72
N GLN A 32 -28.15 -47.41 31.08
CA GLN A 32 -28.66 -46.56 29.99
C GLN A 32 -28.95 -45.13 30.49
N LYS A 33 -29.57 -45.00 31.66
CA LYS A 33 -29.82 -43.70 32.31
C LYS A 33 -28.52 -42.98 32.63
N GLU A 34 -27.53 -43.66 33.20
CA GLU A 34 -26.23 -43.08 33.51
C GLU A 34 -25.47 -42.63 32.27
N ARG A 35 -25.48 -43.42 31.18
CA ARG A 35 -24.88 -43.02 29.90
C ARG A 35 -25.56 -41.77 29.32
N PHE A 36 -26.88 -41.67 29.43
CA PHE A 36 -27.64 -40.49 29.01
C PHE A 36 -27.28 -39.25 29.85
N TYR A 37 -27.22 -39.36 31.17
CA TYR A 37 -26.81 -38.27 32.05
C TYR A 37 -25.33 -37.89 31.86
N ALA A 38 -24.44 -38.85 31.64
CA ALA A 38 -23.02 -38.61 31.38
C ALA A 38 -22.79 -37.96 30.00
N SER A 39 -23.59 -38.29 28.99
CA SER A 39 -23.58 -37.60 27.69
C SER A 39 -24.09 -36.17 27.80
N ARG A 40 -25.14 -35.93 28.59
CA ARG A 40 -25.70 -34.60 28.81
C ARG A 40 -24.77 -33.71 29.67
N ARG A 41 -24.11 -34.28 30.68
CA ARG A 41 -23.06 -33.57 31.45
C ARG A 41 -21.86 -33.24 30.58
N ARG A 42 -21.32 -34.21 29.82
CA ARG A 42 -20.22 -33.95 28.87
C ARG A 42 -20.57 -32.89 27.84
N GLY A 43 -21.78 -32.94 27.28
CA GLY A 43 -22.25 -31.90 26.36
C GLY A 43 -22.32 -30.51 27.01
N GLY A 44 -22.75 -30.42 28.28
CA GLY A 44 -22.77 -29.16 29.02
C GLY A 44 -21.37 -28.63 29.39
N GLU A 45 -20.46 -29.52 29.77
CA GLU A 45 -19.05 -29.20 30.06
C GLU A 45 -18.32 -28.73 28.80
N GLU A 46 -18.47 -29.44 27.68
CA GLU A 46 -17.92 -29.06 26.37
C GLU A 46 -18.45 -27.69 25.90
N GLU A 47 -19.75 -27.42 26.09
CA GLU A 47 -20.36 -26.14 25.72
C GLU A 47 -19.82 -24.97 26.57
N GLU A 48 -19.65 -25.16 27.88
CA GLU A 48 -19.08 -24.14 28.78
C GLU A 48 -17.59 -23.90 28.54
N GLU A 49 -16.82 -24.94 28.23
CA GLU A 49 -15.43 -24.81 27.78
C GLU A 49 -15.35 -24.03 26.46
N GLU A 50 -16.26 -24.31 25.52
CA GLU A 50 -16.32 -23.64 24.23
C GLU A 50 -16.64 -22.15 24.36
N LYS A 51 -17.65 -21.80 25.19
CA LYS A 51 -18.01 -20.41 25.53
C LYS A 51 -16.85 -19.68 26.21
N THR A 52 -16.18 -20.34 27.16
CA THR A 52 -15.05 -19.76 27.88
C THR A 52 -13.87 -19.48 26.94
N ARG A 53 -13.57 -20.40 26.03
CA ARG A 53 -12.57 -20.24 24.97
C ARG A 53 -12.93 -19.07 24.04
N ALA A 54 -14.17 -18.99 23.57
CA ALA A 54 -14.64 -17.91 22.71
C ALA A 54 -14.54 -16.53 23.40
N ARG A 55 -14.99 -16.43 24.66
CA ARG A 55 -14.89 -15.20 25.47
C ARG A 55 -13.43 -14.75 25.67
N LYS A 56 -12.52 -15.69 25.93
CA LYS A 56 -11.07 -15.42 26.01
C LYS A 56 -10.54 -14.88 24.69
N ARG A 57 -10.91 -15.47 23.55
CA ARG A 57 -10.49 -15.02 22.20
C ARG A 57 -10.99 -13.61 21.89
N ILE A 58 -12.27 -13.33 22.14
CA ILE A 58 -12.87 -12.00 21.95
C ILE A 58 -12.13 -10.96 22.78
N THR A 59 -12.01 -11.19 24.10
CA THR A 59 -11.35 -10.25 25.03
C THR A 59 -9.90 -9.99 24.62
N LYS A 60 -9.16 -11.04 24.24
CA LYS A 60 -7.76 -10.92 23.78
C LYS A 60 -7.65 -10.13 22.50
N SER A 61 -8.55 -10.35 21.54
CA SER A 61 -8.54 -9.66 20.26
C SER A 61 -8.84 -8.16 20.41
N ILE A 62 -9.77 -7.77 21.28
CA ILE A 62 -10.08 -6.37 21.57
C ILE A 62 -8.86 -5.67 22.18
N LYS A 63 -8.26 -6.25 23.22
CA LYS A 63 -7.08 -5.68 23.90
C LYS A 63 -5.90 -5.52 22.94
N ARG A 64 -5.62 -6.54 22.14
CA ARG A 64 -4.52 -6.52 21.17
C ARG A 64 -4.78 -5.57 20.01
N GLY A 65 -6.01 -5.54 19.49
CA GLY A 65 -6.44 -4.61 18.45
C GLY A 65 -6.30 -3.15 18.91
N ALA A 66 -6.81 -2.81 20.10
CA ALA A 66 -6.66 -1.49 20.68
C ALA A 66 -5.18 -1.11 20.87
N PHE A 67 -4.37 -2.01 21.43
CA PHE A 67 -2.93 -1.79 21.58
C PHE A 67 -2.23 -1.53 20.24
N THR A 68 -2.53 -2.32 19.20
CA THR A 68 -1.96 -2.11 17.87
C THR A 68 -2.43 -0.79 17.25
N GLY A 69 -3.71 -0.44 17.39
CA GLY A 69 -4.23 0.84 16.90
C GLY A 69 -3.54 2.04 17.55
N LEU A 70 -3.38 2.01 18.88
CA LEU A 70 -2.63 3.03 19.62
C LEU A 70 -1.17 3.10 19.18
N THR A 71 -0.52 1.96 18.97
CA THR A 71 0.90 1.91 18.54
C THR A 71 1.07 2.47 17.13
N LEU A 72 0.19 2.11 16.18
CA LEU A 72 0.29 2.56 14.78
C LEU A 72 0.09 4.06 14.65
N LYS A 73 -1.00 4.59 15.21
CA LYS A 73 -1.34 6.03 15.05
C LYS A 73 -0.62 6.90 16.09
N GLY A 74 -0.43 6.38 17.30
CA GLY A 74 0.40 7.01 18.33
C GLY A 74 1.86 7.11 17.92
N GLY A 75 2.47 6.07 17.35
CA GLY A 75 3.87 6.12 16.91
C GLY A 75 4.15 7.23 15.88
N VAL A 76 3.26 7.41 14.89
CA VAL A 76 3.39 8.47 13.87
C VAL A 76 3.21 9.87 14.47
N ASN A 77 2.32 10.02 15.46
CA ASN A 77 2.04 11.30 16.10
C ASN A 77 3.01 11.64 17.23
N VAL A 78 3.66 10.65 17.86
CA VAL A 78 4.60 10.85 18.98
C VAL A 78 5.78 11.71 18.57
N PHE A 79 6.39 11.54 17.39
CA PHE A 79 7.50 12.42 17.00
C PHE A 79 7.02 13.86 16.71
N ALA A 80 5.86 14.00 16.07
CA ALA A 80 5.29 15.32 15.80
C ALA A 80 4.94 16.04 17.10
N VAL A 81 4.31 15.34 18.05
CA VAL A 81 3.95 15.85 19.37
C VAL A 81 5.20 16.12 20.21
N LEU A 82 6.14 15.18 20.29
CA LEU A 82 7.35 15.30 21.11
C LEU A 82 8.28 16.40 20.57
N SER A 83 8.48 16.50 19.24
CA SER A 83 9.27 17.57 18.65
C SER A 83 8.64 18.96 18.81
N ARG A 84 7.30 19.06 18.86
CA ARG A 84 6.56 20.32 19.09
C ARG A 84 6.47 20.68 20.56
N TYR A 85 6.36 19.68 21.43
CA TYR A 85 6.38 19.84 22.88
C TYR A 85 7.76 20.27 23.39
N LEU A 86 8.83 19.65 22.86
CA LEU A 86 10.22 20.03 23.15
C LEU A 86 10.59 21.41 22.57
N ARG A 87 9.92 21.88 21.52
CA ARG A 87 10.07 23.24 20.95
C ARG A 87 9.09 24.26 21.56
N GLY A 88 8.49 23.94 22.70
CA GLY A 88 7.29 24.60 23.24
C GLY A 88 7.28 26.12 23.16
N LYS A 89 6.07 26.69 22.92
CA LYS A 89 5.62 28.02 23.41
C LYS A 89 4.22 28.49 22.95
N THR A 90 3.40 27.72 22.22
CA THR A 90 2.07 28.21 21.78
C THR A 90 0.90 27.26 22.07
N THR A 91 -0.23 27.83 22.51
CA THR A 91 -1.53 27.15 22.77
C THR A 91 -2.00 26.33 21.55
N ARG A 92 -1.69 26.82 20.34
CA ARG A 92 -2.03 26.16 19.07
C ARG A 92 -1.32 24.82 18.89
N GLU A 93 -0.06 24.70 19.32
CA GLU A 93 0.70 23.44 19.19
C GLU A 93 0.24 22.40 20.22
N GLN A 94 -0.17 22.85 21.43
CA GLN A 94 -0.82 21.99 22.41
C GLN A 94 -2.19 21.49 21.93
N LEU A 95 -2.99 22.35 21.27
CA LEU A 95 -4.27 21.97 20.69
C LEU A 95 -4.10 20.88 19.62
N LYS A 96 -3.17 21.07 18.68
CA LYS A 96 -2.84 20.07 17.64
C LYS A 96 -2.34 18.76 18.24
N ALA A 97 -1.58 18.81 19.33
CA ALA A 97 -1.11 17.61 20.01
C ALA A 97 -2.26 16.84 20.65
N ARG A 98 -3.22 17.55 21.27
CA ARG A 98 -4.46 16.96 21.79
C ARG A 98 -5.31 16.35 20.68
N GLU A 99 -5.52 17.06 19.57
CA GLU A 99 -6.22 16.53 18.39
C GLU A 99 -5.55 15.26 17.86
N ALA A 100 -4.22 15.26 17.75
CA ALA A 100 -3.45 14.10 17.30
C ALA A 100 -3.55 12.90 18.26
N PHE A 101 -3.63 13.15 19.57
CA PHE A 101 -3.86 12.12 20.58
C PHE A 101 -5.28 11.57 20.53
N GLU A 102 -6.29 12.45 20.47
CA GLU A 102 -7.70 12.08 20.31
C GLU A 102 -7.91 11.22 19.06
N ASP A 103 -7.27 11.60 17.96
CA ASP A 103 -7.25 10.83 16.72
C ASP A 103 -6.62 9.44 16.89
N ALA A 104 -5.56 9.32 17.70
CA ALA A 104 -4.93 8.04 18.02
C ALA A 104 -5.84 7.16 18.87
N VAL A 105 -6.55 7.75 19.85
CA VAL A 105 -7.53 7.04 20.69
C VAL A 105 -8.72 6.56 19.85
N LYS A 106 -9.32 7.41 19.01
CA LYS A 106 -10.42 7.03 18.10
C LYS A 106 -10.02 5.85 17.21
N PHE A 107 -8.81 5.89 16.67
CA PHE A 107 -8.29 4.79 15.85
C PHE A 107 -8.05 3.51 16.65
N SER A 108 -7.55 3.62 17.89
CA SER A 108 -7.40 2.49 18.82
C SER A 108 -8.75 1.83 19.13
N VAL A 109 -9.76 2.63 19.48
CA VAL A 109 -11.13 2.16 19.73
C VAL A 109 -11.69 1.47 18.49
N PHE A 110 -11.54 2.08 17.31
CA PHE A 110 -11.92 1.45 16.04
C PHE A 110 -11.28 0.07 15.84
N VAL A 111 -9.95 -0.05 15.93
CA VAL A 111 -9.26 -1.33 15.66
C VAL A 111 -9.64 -2.39 16.70
N GLY A 112 -9.76 -2.00 17.98
CA GLY A 112 -10.22 -2.90 19.05
C GLY A 112 -11.65 -3.40 18.83
N SER A 113 -12.59 -2.50 18.51
CA SER A 113 -13.98 -2.84 18.22
C SER A 113 -14.11 -3.69 16.95
N PHE A 114 -13.35 -3.38 15.90
CA PHE A 114 -13.31 -4.18 14.68
C PHE A 114 -12.87 -5.61 14.97
N ALA A 115 -11.75 -5.79 15.70
CA ALA A 115 -11.22 -7.10 16.04
C ALA A 115 -12.22 -7.91 16.88
N GLY A 116 -12.83 -7.29 17.89
CA GLY A 116 -13.86 -7.92 18.73
C GLY A 116 -15.10 -8.33 17.94
N ALA A 117 -15.64 -7.43 17.11
CA ALA A 117 -16.82 -7.70 16.28
C ALA A 117 -16.55 -8.79 15.25
N TYR A 118 -15.36 -8.79 14.64
CA TYR A 118 -14.93 -9.83 13.70
C TYR A 118 -14.89 -11.21 14.38
N VAL A 119 -14.18 -11.34 15.51
CA VAL A 119 -14.06 -12.62 16.23
C VAL A 119 -15.41 -13.09 16.73
N THR A 120 -16.24 -12.19 17.25
CA THR A 120 -17.59 -12.54 17.72
C THR A 120 -18.44 -13.06 16.57
N SER A 121 -18.46 -12.37 15.44
CA SER A 121 -19.23 -12.79 14.26
C SER A 121 -18.72 -14.11 13.68
N ASP A 122 -17.39 -14.31 13.66
CA ASP A 122 -16.74 -15.56 13.26
C ASP A 122 -17.18 -16.73 14.13
N GLU A 123 -17.08 -16.63 15.46
CA GLU A 123 -17.49 -17.70 16.38
C GLU A 123 -19.01 -17.98 16.28
N VAL A 124 -19.84 -16.94 16.20
CA VAL A 124 -21.31 -17.11 16.07
C VAL A 124 -21.68 -17.82 14.77
N LEU A 125 -21.04 -17.48 13.65
CA LEU A 125 -21.27 -18.16 12.37
C LEU A 125 -20.80 -19.62 12.40
N ALA A 126 -19.66 -19.89 13.04
CA ALA A 126 -19.13 -21.24 13.20
C ALA A 126 -20.05 -22.11 14.08
N TRP A 127 -20.53 -21.57 15.19
CA TRP A 127 -21.43 -22.25 16.12
C TRP A 127 -22.82 -22.52 15.51
N LYS A 128 -23.45 -21.49 14.91
CA LYS A 128 -24.84 -21.60 14.42
C LYS A 128 -24.99 -22.42 13.14
N PHE A 129 -24.04 -22.31 12.22
CA PHE A 129 -24.15 -22.91 10.88
C PHE A 129 -23.12 -24.03 10.61
N GLY A 130 -22.29 -24.34 11.61
CA GLY A 130 -21.25 -25.37 11.53
C GLY A 130 -19.92 -24.84 11.00
N ALA A 131 -18.84 -25.19 11.69
CA ALA A 131 -17.51 -24.65 11.42
C ALA A 131 -16.97 -25.01 10.02
N GLU A 132 -17.22 -26.24 9.55
CA GLU A 132 -16.75 -26.71 8.23
C GLU A 132 -17.57 -26.13 7.08
N LYS A 133 -18.90 -26.05 7.22
CA LYS A 133 -19.78 -25.50 6.17
C LYS A 133 -19.51 -24.03 5.90
N THR A 134 -19.26 -23.26 6.96
CA THR A 134 -19.07 -21.80 6.87
C THR A 134 -17.64 -21.38 6.54
N LYS A 135 -16.67 -22.29 6.60
CA LYS A 135 -15.23 -22.03 6.38
C LYS A 135 -14.90 -21.24 5.11
N ARG A 136 -15.70 -21.39 4.04
CA ARG A 136 -15.46 -20.73 2.75
C ARG A 136 -15.75 -19.23 2.74
N TYR A 137 -16.74 -18.78 3.52
CA TYR A 137 -17.26 -17.39 3.46
C TYR A 137 -17.28 -16.69 4.82
N ARG A 138 -17.21 -17.42 5.93
CA ARG A 138 -17.30 -16.88 7.30
C ARG A 138 -16.36 -15.72 7.53
N ALA A 139 -15.08 -15.86 7.19
CA ALA A 139 -14.10 -14.80 7.40
C ALA A 139 -14.41 -13.53 6.59
N PHE A 140 -14.96 -13.66 5.38
CA PHE A 140 -15.41 -12.53 4.58
C PHE A 140 -16.59 -11.83 5.25
N VAL A 141 -17.64 -12.59 5.59
CA VAL A 141 -18.87 -12.07 6.21
C VAL A 141 -18.56 -11.42 7.55
N SER A 142 -17.75 -12.04 8.40
CA SER A 142 -17.33 -11.46 9.69
C SER A 142 -16.56 -10.15 9.50
N GLY A 143 -15.72 -10.04 8.46
CA GLY A 143 -15.04 -8.79 8.13
C GLY A 143 -16.02 -7.69 7.74
N VAL A 144 -16.98 -8.00 6.88
CA VAL A 144 -18.04 -7.06 6.46
C VAL A 144 -18.93 -6.65 7.66
N VAL A 145 -19.36 -7.60 8.48
CA VAL A 145 -20.19 -7.34 9.67
C VAL A 145 -19.45 -6.50 10.72
N ALA A 146 -18.13 -6.66 10.85
CA ALA A 146 -17.31 -5.83 11.74
C ALA A 146 -17.07 -4.41 11.23
N SER A 147 -17.31 -4.15 9.94
CA SER A 147 -16.89 -2.91 9.27
C SER A 147 -17.60 -1.62 9.69
N PRO A 148 -18.86 -1.63 10.21
CA PRO A 148 -19.44 -0.45 10.82
C PRO A 148 -18.61 0.15 11.97
N SER A 149 -17.73 -0.64 12.61
CA SER A 149 -16.77 -0.10 13.59
C SER A 149 -15.86 0.99 13.02
N PHE A 150 -15.69 1.08 11.70
CA PHE A 150 -14.95 2.16 11.03
C PHE A 150 -15.53 3.55 11.32
N LEU A 151 -16.81 3.66 11.65
CA LEU A 151 -17.44 4.90 12.09
C LEU A 151 -16.80 5.46 13.37
N LEU A 152 -16.21 4.60 14.21
CA LEU A 152 -15.51 5.00 15.44
C LEU A 152 -14.17 5.68 15.15
N ALA A 153 -13.61 5.51 13.96
CA ALA A 153 -12.35 6.17 13.57
C ALA A 153 -12.52 7.67 13.33
N GLY A 154 -13.76 8.17 13.15
CA GLY A 154 -14.07 9.58 13.02
C GLY A 154 -15.46 9.88 12.43
N ALA A 155 -15.99 11.06 12.78
CA ALA A 155 -17.29 11.54 12.29
C ALA A 155 -17.27 11.91 10.79
N LYS A 156 -16.12 12.38 10.29
CA LYS A 156 -15.94 12.73 8.88
C LYS A 156 -15.59 11.47 8.05
N PRO A 157 -16.06 11.36 6.80
CA PRO A 157 -15.68 10.26 5.92
C PRO A 157 -14.15 10.18 5.73
N ASN A 158 -13.57 9.01 5.97
CA ASN A 158 -12.12 8.78 5.87
C ASN A 158 -11.77 8.05 4.56
N TYR A 159 -12.07 8.68 3.42
CA TYR A 159 -11.86 8.08 2.10
C TYR A 159 -10.43 7.63 1.85
N SER A 160 -9.42 8.44 2.20
CA SER A 160 -8.02 8.09 1.92
C SER A 160 -7.58 6.80 2.61
N LEU A 161 -8.07 6.50 3.82
CA LEU A 161 -7.75 5.24 4.48
C LEU A 161 -8.54 4.07 3.88
N ALA A 162 -9.84 4.28 3.62
CA ALA A 162 -10.71 3.25 3.07
C ALA A 162 -10.33 2.85 1.64
N SER A 163 -10.02 3.82 0.77
CA SER A 163 -9.56 3.58 -0.60
C SER A 163 -8.22 2.85 -0.60
N TYR A 164 -7.28 3.28 0.24
CA TYR A 164 -5.97 2.63 0.37
C TYR A 164 -6.11 1.17 0.82
N LEU A 165 -6.92 0.89 1.84
CA LEU A 165 -7.19 -0.48 2.29
C LEU A 165 -7.91 -1.32 1.24
N SER A 166 -8.83 -0.71 0.48
CA SER A 166 -9.51 -1.39 -0.64
C SER A 166 -8.53 -1.77 -1.74
N LEU A 167 -7.59 -0.88 -2.09
CA LEU A 167 -6.51 -1.20 -3.01
C LEU A 167 -5.60 -2.29 -2.49
N LYS A 168 -5.28 -2.30 -1.19
CA LYS A 168 -4.53 -3.40 -0.56
C LYS A 168 -5.27 -4.73 -0.66
N ALA A 169 -6.58 -4.72 -0.46
CA ALA A 169 -7.42 -5.88 -0.64
C ALA A 169 -7.41 -6.39 -2.09
N LEU A 170 -7.50 -5.50 -3.08
CA LEU A 170 -7.43 -5.85 -4.52
C LEU A 170 -6.05 -6.40 -4.91
N VAL A 171 -4.96 -5.78 -4.44
CA VAL A 171 -3.60 -6.29 -4.69
C VAL A 171 -3.42 -7.68 -4.08
N LEU A 172 -3.95 -7.90 -2.87
CA LEU A 172 -3.90 -9.22 -2.23
C LEU A 172 -4.74 -10.25 -2.98
N MET A 173 -5.96 -9.88 -3.40
CA MET A 173 -6.83 -10.71 -4.22
C MET A 173 -6.16 -11.10 -5.53
N SER A 174 -5.48 -10.15 -6.19
CA SER A 174 -4.72 -10.41 -7.41
C SER A 174 -3.57 -11.39 -7.17
N ARG A 175 -2.81 -11.26 -6.08
CA ARG A 175 -1.75 -12.23 -5.72
C ARG A 175 -2.30 -13.63 -5.47
N VAL A 176 -3.44 -13.73 -4.80
CA VAL A 176 -4.12 -15.02 -4.56
C VAL A 176 -4.63 -15.60 -5.88
N GLY A 177 -5.22 -14.76 -6.74
CA GLY A 177 -5.72 -15.17 -8.05
C GLY A 177 -4.62 -15.63 -9.02
N ALA A 178 -3.47 -14.97 -9.01
CA ALA A 178 -2.30 -15.36 -9.79
C ALA A 178 -1.71 -16.72 -9.34
N LYS A 179 -1.92 -17.11 -8.08
CA LYS A 179 -1.55 -18.42 -7.54
C LYS A 179 -2.70 -19.45 -7.60
N SER A 180 -3.79 -19.14 -8.28
CA SER A 180 -4.93 -20.04 -8.37
C SER A 180 -4.62 -21.28 -9.23
N GLU A 181 -5.16 -22.43 -8.82
CA GLU A 181 -5.15 -23.67 -9.60
C GLU A 181 -5.99 -23.54 -10.87
N ASN A 182 -7.03 -22.71 -10.85
CA ASN A 182 -7.89 -22.48 -12.01
C ASN A 182 -7.18 -21.60 -13.05
N GLU A 183 -6.99 -22.15 -14.25
CA GLU A 183 -6.28 -21.50 -15.34
C GLU A 183 -6.92 -20.19 -15.81
N ARG A 184 -8.27 -20.12 -15.85
CA ARG A 184 -8.98 -18.89 -16.26
C ARG A 184 -8.72 -17.74 -15.29
N VAL A 185 -8.78 -18.04 -13.99
CA VAL A 185 -8.50 -17.07 -12.92
C VAL A 185 -7.03 -16.65 -12.97
N ARG A 186 -6.11 -17.61 -13.12
CA ARG A 186 -4.68 -17.34 -13.25
C ARG A 186 -4.36 -16.46 -14.47
N SER A 187 -5.01 -16.72 -15.60
CA SER A 187 -4.84 -15.94 -16.84
C SER A 187 -5.29 -14.49 -16.66
N LEU A 188 -6.46 -14.26 -16.03
CA LEU A 188 -6.96 -12.91 -15.75
C LEU A 188 -5.99 -12.08 -14.91
N PHE A 189 -5.34 -12.69 -13.92
CA PHE A 189 -4.39 -12.02 -13.04
C PHE A 189 -2.94 -12.03 -13.55
N ARG A 190 -2.67 -12.58 -14.75
CA ARG A 190 -1.33 -12.61 -15.35
C ARG A 190 -0.76 -11.21 -15.57
N VAL A 191 -1.61 -10.28 -16.01
CA VAL A 191 -1.23 -8.87 -16.22
C VAL A 191 -0.73 -8.21 -14.93
N ALA A 192 -1.35 -8.54 -13.80
CA ALA A 192 -0.95 -8.00 -12.50
C ALA A 192 0.36 -8.61 -11.95
N ASN A 193 0.81 -9.73 -12.51
CA ASN A 193 2.07 -10.39 -12.16
C ASN A 193 3.18 -10.14 -13.19
N TRP A 194 2.97 -9.19 -14.12
CA TRP A 194 4.02 -8.79 -15.06
C TRP A 194 5.22 -8.20 -14.31
N GLU A 195 6.44 -8.49 -14.77
CA GLU A 195 7.68 -8.18 -14.04
C GLU A 195 7.83 -6.70 -13.67
N HIS A 196 7.27 -5.82 -14.52
CA HIS A 196 7.34 -4.37 -14.37
C HIS A 196 5.94 -3.73 -14.20
N ALA A 197 4.95 -4.50 -13.75
CA ALA A 197 3.62 -3.99 -13.45
C ALA A 197 3.64 -2.84 -12.44
N ASP A 198 4.56 -2.89 -11.48
CA ASP A 198 4.80 -1.83 -10.50
C ASP A 198 5.23 -0.51 -11.16
N VAL A 199 6.17 -0.57 -12.10
CA VAL A 199 6.62 0.60 -12.87
C VAL A 199 5.48 1.13 -13.74
N ALA A 200 4.78 0.25 -14.46
CA ALA A 200 3.65 0.66 -15.30
C ALA A 200 2.54 1.36 -14.50
N VAL A 201 2.21 0.86 -13.30
CA VAL A 201 1.24 1.49 -12.40
C VAL A 201 1.73 2.85 -11.92
N VAL A 202 3.00 2.98 -11.54
CA VAL A 202 3.57 4.28 -11.15
C VAL A 202 3.53 5.26 -12.32
N THR A 203 3.91 4.82 -13.53
CA THR A 203 3.86 5.62 -14.75
C THR A 203 2.44 6.12 -15.03
N GLY A 204 1.45 5.21 -15.07
CA GLY A 204 0.05 5.59 -15.30
C GLY A 204 -0.51 6.51 -14.21
N SER A 205 -0.12 6.28 -12.95
CA SER A 205 -0.50 7.16 -11.84
C SER A 205 0.13 8.54 -11.96
N ALA A 206 1.39 8.62 -12.43
CA ALA A 206 2.10 9.88 -12.63
C ALA A 206 1.38 10.77 -13.65
N VAL A 207 0.92 10.20 -14.77
CA VAL A 207 0.15 10.91 -15.82
C VAL A 207 -1.04 11.63 -15.21
N VAL A 208 -1.81 10.94 -14.37
CA VAL A 208 -2.98 11.52 -13.69
C VAL A 208 -2.57 12.55 -12.66
N ILE A 209 -1.68 12.19 -11.73
CA ILE A 209 -1.32 13.03 -10.59
C ILE A 209 -0.66 14.32 -11.05
N LEU A 210 0.38 14.22 -11.88
CA LEU A 210 1.16 15.37 -12.32
C LEU A 210 0.39 16.20 -13.36
N GLY A 211 -0.43 15.54 -14.19
CA GLY A 211 -1.39 16.24 -15.05
C GLY A 211 -2.38 17.06 -14.24
N CYS A 212 -3.00 16.46 -13.22
CA CYS A 212 -3.91 17.17 -12.32
C CYS A 212 -3.20 18.27 -11.52
N PHE A 213 -1.97 18.04 -11.04
CA PHE A 213 -1.20 19.03 -10.28
C PHE A 213 -1.07 20.37 -11.01
N ILE A 214 -0.87 20.34 -12.33
CA ILE A 214 -0.75 21.56 -13.15
C ILE A 214 -2.13 22.01 -13.66
N LEU A 215 -2.89 21.11 -14.28
CA LEU A 215 -4.10 21.48 -15.02
C LEU A 215 -5.33 21.68 -14.13
N LYS A 216 -5.36 21.02 -12.97
CA LYS A 216 -6.49 21.00 -12.03
C LYS A 216 -6.01 20.81 -10.58
N PRO A 217 -5.27 21.79 -10.02
CA PRO A 217 -4.64 21.69 -8.71
C PRO A 217 -5.64 21.39 -7.58
N GLU A 218 -6.93 21.68 -7.78
CA GLU A 218 -8.00 21.39 -6.83
C GLU A 218 -8.22 19.87 -6.63
N ALA A 219 -7.81 19.04 -7.59
CA ALA A 219 -7.85 17.59 -7.50
C ALA A 219 -6.74 17.01 -6.62
N VAL A 220 -5.60 17.70 -6.47
CA VAL A 220 -4.44 17.23 -5.71
C VAL A 220 -4.23 18.11 -4.46
N ARG A 221 -4.97 17.78 -3.40
CA ARG A 221 -5.07 18.61 -2.19
C ARG A 221 -4.46 17.97 -0.94
N GLY A 222 -4.37 18.75 0.14
CA GLY A 222 -3.89 18.30 1.44
C GLY A 222 -2.37 18.06 1.50
N ALA A 223 -1.96 17.08 2.30
CA ALA A 223 -0.54 16.79 2.52
C ALA A 223 0.20 16.41 1.23
N TYR A 224 -0.48 15.77 0.28
CA TYR A 224 0.13 15.34 -0.97
C TYR A 224 0.34 16.50 -1.95
N GLY A 225 -0.60 17.44 -2.05
CA GLY A 225 -0.40 18.69 -2.81
C GLY A 225 0.78 19.51 -2.27
N ALA A 226 0.87 19.64 -0.94
CA ALA A 226 2.00 20.32 -0.29
C ALA A 226 3.34 19.59 -0.51
N PHE A 227 3.33 18.26 -0.63
CA PHE A 227 4.50 17.47 -1.02
C PHE A 227 4.92 17.81 -2.46
N LEU A 228 3.99 17.86 -3.42
CA LEU A 228 4.31 18.24 -4.80
C LEU A 228 4.84 19.67 -4.89
N ASP A 229 4.22 20.62 -4.19
CA ASP A 229 4.70 22.01 -4.11
C ASP A 229 6.16 22.07 -3.67
N ARG A 230 6.55 21.28 -2.66
CA ARG A 230 7.91 21.25 -2.13
C ARG A 230 8.93 20.62 -3.08
N HIS A 231 8.53 19.58 -3.81
CA HIS A 231 9.45 18.77 -4.61
C HIS A 231 9.45 19.11 -6.11
N CYS A 232 8.47 19.88 -6.60
CA CYS A 232 8.40 20.26 -8.01
C CYS A 232 9.51 21.24 -8.42
N GLY A 233 10.15 21.94 -7.48
CA GLY A 233 11.24 22.87 -7.75
C GLY A 233 10.84 24.12 -8.55
N LYS A 234 9.54 24.44 -8.61
CA LYS A 234 8.97 25.65 -9.20
C LYS A 234 8.10 26.37 -8.17
N THR A 235 7.93 27.69 -8.31
CA THR A 235 7.03 28.44 -7.44
C THR A 235 5.56 28.20 -7.83
N LYS A 236 4.62 28.44 -6.89
CA LYS A 236 3.18 28.33 -7.19
C LYS A 236 2.76 29.21 -8.37
N ARG A 237 3.31 30.42 -8.44
CA ARG A 237 3.08 31.35 -9.56
C ARG A 237 3.61 30.81 -10.88
N GLN A 238 4.73 30.10 -10.90
CA GLN A 238 5.20 29.41 -12.11
C GLN A 238 4.26 28.28 -12.52
N VAL A 239 3.77 27.47 -11.58
CA VAL A 239 2.82 26.38 -11.91
C VAL A 239 1.49 26.95 -12.42
N GLU A 240 0.97 28.01 -11.81
CA GLU A 240 -0.22 28.75 -12.27
C GLU A 240 -0.01 29.33 -13.67
N ALA A 241 1.12 29.99 -13.93
CA ALA A 241 1.44 30.51 -15.25
C ALA A 241 1.52 29.40 -16.31
N LEU A 242 2.11 28.25 -15.99
CA LEU A 242 2.15 27.12 -16.89
C LEU A 242 0.76 26.59 -17.22
N ARG A 243 -0.12 26.51 -16.21
CA ARG A 243 -1.54 26.13 -16.40
C ARG A 243 -2.21 27.09 -17.38
N GLU A 244 -2.07 28.40 -17.17
CA GLU A 244 -2.63 29.41 -18.06
C GLU A 244 -2.10 29.26 -19.49
N LEU A 245 -0.78 29.11 -19.67
CA LEU A 245 -0.16 28.90 -20.98
C LEU A 245 -0.75 27.71 -21.74
N CYS A 246 -1.02 26.60 -21.05
CA CYS A 246 -1.59 25.40 -21.66
C CYS A 246 -3.02 25.64 -22.19
N PHE A 247 -3.82 26.51 -21.55
CA PHE A 247 -5.22 26.74 -21.93
C PHE A 247 -5.42 27.91 -22.89
N LEU A 248 -4.36 28.61 -23.30
CA LEU A 248 -4.47 29.70 -24.27
C LEU A 248 -4.94 29.16 -25.65
N PRO A 249 -5.95 29.77 -26.29
CA PRO A 249 -6.46 29.32 -27.58
C PRO A 249 -5.40 29.50 -28.67
N GLU A 250 -5.21 28.46 -29.49
CA GLU A 250 -4.10 28.34 -30.43
C GLU A 250 -4.47 28.76 -31.87
N ASN A 251 -5.74 28.55 -32.25
CA ASN A 251 -6.29 28.85 -33.57
C ASN A 251 -7.58 29.65 -33.41
N ASP A 252 -7.46 30.95 -33.14
CA ASP A 252 -8.60 31.85 -33.10
C ASP A 252 -8.69 32.62 -34.44
N PRO A 253 -9.73 32.38 -35.27
CA PRO A 253 -9.90 33.07 -36.54
C PRO A 253 -10.07 34.58 -36.40
N GLU A 254 -10.42 35.08 -35.22
CA GLU A 254 -10.57 36.51 -34.93
C GLU A 254 -9.25 37.20 -34.50
N GLY A 255 -8.13 36.46 -34.42
CA GLY A 255 -6.82 37.00 -34.01
C GLY A 255 -6.67 37.30 -32.50
N LYS A 256 -7.74 37.17 -31.71
CA LYS A 256 -7.73 37.43 -30.24
C LYS A 256 -6.79 36.48 -29.49
N GLY A 257 -6.54 35.28 -30.01
CA GLY A 257 -5.59 34.32 -29.43
C GLY A 257 -4.15 34.83 -29.36
N GLU A 258 -3.70 35.60 -30.37
CA GLU A 258 -2.34 36.18 -30.37
C GLU A 258 -2.23 37.36 -29.40
N GLU A 259 -3.29 38.17 -29.28
CA GLU A 259 -3.38 39.27 -28.31
C GLU A 259 -3.35 38.75 -26.87
N MET A 260 -4.18 37.75 -26.54
CA MET A 260 -4.17 37.12 -25.22
C MET A 260 -2.83 36.48 -24.88
N PHE A 261 -2.15 35.89 -25.89
CA PHE A 261 -0.82 35.34 -25.69
C PHE A 261 0.24 36.42 -25.44
N ARG A 262 0.14 37.58 -26.12
CA ARG A 262 0.97 38.75 -25.85
C ARG A 262 0.79 39.24 -24.41
N GLU A 263 -0.45 39.48 -24.02
CA GLU A 263 -0.80 39.97 -22.68
C GLU A 263 -0.33 38.98 -21.60
N TYR A 264 -0.51 37.68 -21.84
CA TYR A 264 0.02 36.63 -20.98
C TYR A 264 1.55 36.74 -20.81
N CYS A 265 2.31 36.91 -21.90
CA CYS A 265 3.76 37.03 -21.84
C CYS A 265 4.22 38.25 -21.03
N GLU A 266 3.62 39.42 -21.27
CA GLU A 266 3.96 40.66 -20.57
C GLU A 266 3.66 40.56 -19.06
N ARG A 267 2.42 40.18 -18.73
CA ARG A 267 1.96 40.02 -17.33
C ARG A 267 2.81 38.98 -16.59
N THR A 268 3.04 37.82 -17.20
CA THR A 268 3.76 36.72 -16.57
C THR A 268 5.24 37.05 -16.37
N ALA A 269 5.89 37.70 -17.34
CA ALA A 269 7.29 38.10 -17.18
C ALA A 269 7.50 39.06 -15.99
N ILE A 270 6.58 40.02 -15.80
CA ILE A 270 6.62 40.95 -14.66
C ILE A 270 6.38 40.20 -13.35
N VAL A 271 5.37 39.34 -13.28
CA VAL A 271 5.02 38.58 -12.07
C VAL A 271 6.17 37.65 -11.67
N LEU A 272 6.71 36.87 -12.62
CA LEU A 272 7.80 35.92 -12.35
C LEU A 272 9.10 36.62 -11.95
N ASN A 273 9.34 37.84 -12.46
CA ASN A 273 10.49 38.63 -12.02
C ASN A 273 10.31 39.14 -10.58
N LYS A 274 9.12 39.64 -10.22
CA LYS A 274 8.80 40.05 -8.84
C LYS A 274 8.96 38.90 -7.84
N THR A 275 8.67 37.66 -8.23
CA THR A 275 8.86 36.48 -7.38
C THR A 275 10.28 35.91 -7.40
N GLY A 276 11.23 36.55 -8.10
CA GLY A 276 12.61 36.07 -8.26
C GLY A 276 12.75 34.81 -9.11
N SER A 277 11.69 34.38 -9.80
CA SER A 277 11.66 33.19 -10.65
C SER A 277 12.20 33.44 -12.06
N LEU A 278 12.22 34.71 -12.51
CA LEU A 278 12.78 35.16 -13.79
C LEU A 278 13.76 36.32 -13.56
N SER A 279 14.93 36.28 -14.20
CA SER A 279 15.93 37.36 -14.07
C SER A 279 15.44 38.67 -14.70
N ALA A 280 15.91 39.81 -14.17
CA ALA A 280 15.55 41.12 -14.71
C ALA A 280 15.94 41.26 -16.19
N ALA A 281 17.14 40.78 -16.56
CA ALA A 281 17.62 40.78 -17.93
C ALA A 281 16.69 40.02 -18.89
N LYS A 282 16.21 38.83 -18.51
CA LYS A 282 15.30 38.03 -19.35
C LYS A 282 13.91 38.66 -19.48
N LYS A 283 13.42 39.27 -18.40
CA LYS A 283 12.17 40.06 -18.44
C LYS A 283 12.32 41.23 -19.42
N ASP A 284 13.39 42.02 -19.28
CA ASP A 284 13.59 43.22 -20.10
C ASP A 284 13.82 42.86 -21.58
N GLU A 285 14.56 41.79 -21.86
CA GLU A 285 14.71 41.22 -23.22
C GLU A 285 13.33 40.90 -23.83
N MET A 286 12.48 40.19 -23.09
CA MET A 286 11.16 39.78 -23.56
C MET A 286 10.23 40.97 -23.80
N LEU A 287 10.18 41.92 -22.86
CA LEU A 287 9.35 43.12 -22.99
C LEU A 287 9.79 43.98 -24.18
N ARG A 288 11.10 44.14 -24.40
CA ARG A 288 11.61 44.85 -25.59
C ARG A 288 11.25 44.15 -26.89
N ALA A 289 11.34 42.82 -26.94
CA ALA A 289 10.98 42.06 -28.13
C ALA A 289 9.47 42.18 -28.45
N ILE A 290 8.62 42.17 -27.43
CA ILE A 290 7.17 42.37 -27.58
C ILE A 290 6.85 43.80 -28.04
N GLN A 291 7.51 44.82 -27.46
CA GLN A 291 7.36 46.23 -27.86
C GLN A 291 7.80 46.47 -29.31
N ARG A 292 8.96 45.96 -29.72
CA ARG A 292 9.45 46.08 -31.11
C ARG A 292 8.53 45.38 -32.11
N GLY A 293 7.94 44.25 -31.71
CA GLY A 293 6.92 43.57 -32.51
C GLY A 293 5.54 44.21 -32.48
N GLY A 294 5.33 45.34 -31.78
CA GLY A 294 4.04 46.04 -31.67
C GLY A 294 3.91 47.32 -32.49
N GLY A 295 4.95 47.73 -33.23
CA GLY A 295 5.07 49.08 -33.78
C GLY A 295 4.55 49.33 -35.20
N GLY A 296 3.85 48.39 -35.85
CA GLY A 296 3.39 48.57 -37.23
C GLY A 296 2.00 47.99 -37.45
N GLY A 297 1.06 48.82 -37.90
CA GLY A 297 -0.32 48.42 -38.22
C GLY A 297 -0.34 47.30 -39.25
N GLY A 298 -0.90 46.15 -38.85
CA GLY A 298 -1.05 44.95 -39.68
C GLY A 298 -0.61 43.70 -38.92
N GLY A 299 -1.58 42.96 -38.36
CA GLY A 299 -1.44 41.68 -37.63
C GLY A 299 -0.02 41.13 -37.46
N VAL A 300 0.68 41.58 -36.42
CA VAL A 300 2.09 41.23 -36.20
C VAL A 300 2.20 40.02 -35.27
N LYS A 301 2.61 38.89 -35.85
CA LYS A 301 2.93 37.64 -35.16
C LYS A 301 3.99 37.86 -34.08
N LEU A 302 3.74 37.40 -32.86
CA LEU A 302 4.70 37.49 -31.74
C LEU A 302 6.05 36.84 -32.11
N PRO A 303 7.20 37.41 -31.71
CA PRO A 303 8.51 36.82 -31.99
C PRO A 303 8.79 35.54 -31.19
N TYR A 304 7.94 35.20 -30.22
CA TYR A 304 8.09 34.00 -29.39
C TYR A 304 7.06 32.94 -29.74
N SER A 305 7.52 31.71 -29.99
CA SER A 305 6.66 30.53 -29.94
C SER A 305 6.30 30.16 -28.50
N ARG A 306 5.17 29.50 -28.28
CA ARG A 306 4.76 28.98 -26.96
C ARG A 306 5.82 28.10 -26.30
N ASP A 307 6.49 27.25 -27.08
CA ASP A 307 7.62 26.45 -26.60
C ASP A 307 8.79 27.34 -26.11
N ALA A 308 9.09 28.41 -26.84
CA ALA A 308 10.15 29.34 -26.45
C ALA A 308 9.81 30.06 -25.13
N VAL A 309 8.55 30.47 -24.96
CA VAL A 309 8.06 31.06 -23.70
C VAL A 309 8.14 30.05 -22.55
N TYR A 310 7.71 28.80 -22.78
CA TYR A 310 7.82 27.73 -21.80
C TYR A 310 9.26 27.53 -21.35
N ARG A 311 10.20 27.44 -22.29
CA ARG A 311 11.62 27.25 -21.98
C ARG A 311 12.21 28.45 -21.23
N LYS A 312 11.86 29.67 -21.61
CA LYS A 312 12.35 30.88 -20.95
C LYS A 312 11.84 30.99 -19.51
N PHE A 313 10.54 30.74 -19.27
CA PHE A 313 9.90 30.90 -17.96
C PHE A 313 10.11 29.73 -17.00
N PHE A 314 10.17 28.50 -17.51
CA PHE A 314 10.18 27.29 -16.67
C PHE A 314 11.49 26.54 -16.73
N MET A 315 12.20 26.55 -17.87
CA MET A 315 13.47 25.82 -18.04
C MET A 315 14.71 26.72 -17.99
N ASN A 316 14.53 28.03 -17.81
CA ASN A 316 15.60 29.03 -17.82
C ASN A 316 16.44 29.00 -19.11
N ASP A 317 15.81 28.69 -20.25
CA ASP A 317 16.46 28.48 -21.58
C ASP A 317 17.55 27.39 -21.61
N ALA A 318 17.69 26.60 -20.54
CA ALA A 318 18.65 25.51 -20.50
C ALA A 318 18.29 24.42 -21.52
N ASN A 319 19.31 23.67 -21.95
CA ASN A 319 19.05 22.44 -22.67
C ASN A 319 18.45 21.38 -21.71
N PRO A 320 17.74 20.36 -22.24
CA PRO A 320 17.19 19.25 -21.46
C PRO A 320 18.13 18.72 -20.37
N ILE A 321 19.30 18.26 -20.78
CA ILE A 321 20.26 17.55 -19.93
C ILE A 321 20.80 18.47 -18.83
N GLU A 322 21.11 19.72 -19.18
CA GLU A 322 21.56 20.73 -18.23
C GLU A 322 20.50 21.03 -17.16
N HIS A 323 19.24 21.22 -17.58
CA HIS A 323 18.14 21.42 -16.62
C HIS A 323 17.97 20.18 -15.73
N PHE A 324 18.05 18.98 -16.29
CA PHE A 324 17.98 17.73 -15.54
C PHE A 324 19.08 17.65 -14.47
N LEU A 325 20.35 17.84 -14.86
CA LEU A 325 21.49 17.77 -13.95
C LEU A 325 21.44 18.86 -12.87
N ALA A 326 21.09 20.09 -13.26
CA ALA A 326 20.91 21.20 -12.32
C ALA A 326 19.80 20.92 -11.32
N PHE A 327 18.66 20.39 -11.78
CA PHE A 327 17.55 20.01 -10.91
C PHE A 327 17.96 18.92 -9.93
N VAL A 328 18.65 17.87 -10.40
CA VAL A 328 19.11 16.78 -9.54
C VAL A 328 20.05 17.29 -8.46
N LYS A 329 21.03 18.11 -8.84
CA LYS A 329 21.99 18.71 -7.90
C LYS A 329 21.30 19.57 -6.84
N ASN A 330 20.37 20.43 -7.24
CA ASN A 330 19.74 21.41 -6.35
C ASN A 330 18.67 20.79 -5.43
N SER A 331 17.96 19.77 -5.91
CA SER A 331 16.80 19.21 -5.20
C SER A 331 17.12 17.97 -4.35
N TRP A 332 18.27 17.30 -4.59
CA TRP A 332 18.60 16.06 -3.89
C TRP A 332 18.73 16.22 -2.37
N GLY A 333 19.35 17.30 -1.88
CA GLY A 333 19.50 17.54 -0.44
C GLY A 333 18.15 17.71 0.29
N THR A 334 17.21 18.44 -0.32
CA THR A 334 15.84 18.59 0.20
C THR A 334 15.11 17.25 0.23
N SER A 335 15.27 16.44 -0.83
CA SER A 335 14.73 15.08 -0.89
C SER A 335 15.32 14.20 0.21
N PHE A 336 16.63 14.24 0.41
CA PHE A 336 17.35 13.47 1.43
C PHE A 336 16.81 13.74 2.84
N ILE A 337 16.77 15.01 3.25
CA ILE A 337 16.33 15.40 4.60
C ILE A 337 14.88 14.96 4.85
N SER A 338 14.01 15.02 3.84
CA SER A 338 12.60 14.62 3.98
C SER A 338 12.40 13.13 4.21
N HIS A 339 13.31 12.28 3.73
CA HIS A 339 13.23 10.82 3.88
C HIS A 339 13.85 10.30 5.17
N VAL A 340 14.76 11.04 5.80
CA VAL A 340 15.44 10.60 7.04
C VAL A 340 14.45 10.13 8.12
N PRO A 341 13.39 10.88 8.49
CA PRO A 341 12.47 10.46 9.55
C PRO A 341 11.73 9.15 9.23
N ILE A 342 11.36 8.95 7.96
CA ILE A 342 10.61 7.78 7.50
C ILE A 342 11.42 6.49 7.68
N TYR A 343 12.75 6.58 7.57
CA TYR A 343 13.66 5.45 7.63
C TYR A 343 14.20 5.23 9.05
N VAL A 344 14.60 6.30 9.69
CA VAL A 344 15.23 6.26 11.01
C VAL A 344 14.22 5.85 12.07
N PHE A 345 12.97 6.31 12.00
CA PHE A 345 12.00 6.05 13.05
C PHE A 345 11.63 4.55 13.21
N PRO A 346 11.25 3.82 12.13
CA PRO A 346 11.04 2.38 12.25
C PRO A 346 12.31 1.63 12.70
N ALA A 347 13.49 2.08 12.27
CA ALA A 347 14.75 1.47 12.66
C ALA A 347 15.03 1.62 14.16
N ILE A 348 14.77 2.80 14.74
CA ILE A 348 14.88 3.04 16.19
C ILE A 348 13.88 2.17 16.94
N LEU A 349 12.60 2.15 16.53
CA LEU A 349 11.56 1.39 17.25
C LEU A 349 11.81 -0.11 17.26
N LEU A 350 12.22 -0.68 16.12
CA LEU A 350 12.31 -2.12 15.95
C LEU A 350 13.70 -2.69 16.26
N HIS A 351 14.75 -1.86 16.14
CA HIS A 351 16.14 -2.33 16.11
C HIS A 351 17.09 -1.50 16.97
N ARG A 352 16.62 -0.76 17.98
CA ARG A 352 17.44 0.11 18.86
C ARG A 352 18.79 -0.51 19.28
N GLU A 353 18.77 -1.78 19.70
CA GLU A 353 19.95 -2.49 20.22
C GLU A 353 20.93 -2.88 19.10
N LYS A 354 20.42 -3.16 17.90
CA LYS A 354 21.25 -3.46 16.72
C LYS A 354 21.78 -2.18 16.08
N LEU A 355 21.04 -1.07 16.15
CA LEU A 355 21.45 0.22 15.62
C LEU A 355 22.70 0.76 16.31
N LEU A 356 22.82 0.54 17.62
CA LEU A 356 23.97 0.96 18.44
C LEU A 356 25.17 0.02 18.31
N LYS A 357 24.96 -1.25 17.92
CA LYS A 357 26.01 -2.29 17.91
C LYS A 357 26.55 -2.63 16.52
N ASP A 358 25.78 -2.39 15.45
CA ASP A 358 26.18 -2.76 14.08
C ASP A 358 26.30 -1.53 13.14
N PRO A 359 27.51 -1.04 12.85
CA PRO A 359 27.72 0.08 11.94
C PRO A 359 27.30 -0.24 10.49
N LYS A 360 27.23 -1.52 10.09
CA LYS A 360 26.74 -1.90 8.76
C LYS A 360 25.26 -1.60 8.59
N LEU A 361 24.49 -1.61 9.68
CA LEU A 361 23.06 -1.27 9.65
C LEU A 361 22.85 0.22 9.33
N LEU A 362 23.68 1.10 9.88
CA LEU A 362 23.68 2.53 9.57
C LEU A 362 24.04 2.78 8.10
N GLY A 363 25.06 2.11 7.58
CA GLY A 363 25.44 2.19 6.15
C GLY A 363 24.30 1.76 5.22
N LYS A 364 23.59 0.67 5.55
CA LYS A 364 22.41 0.22 4.79
C LYS A 364 21.23 1.18 4.87
N LEU A 365 21.00 1.78 6.04
CA LEU A 365 19.96 2.78 6.23
C LEU A 365 20.25 4.01 5.38
N PHE A 366 21.49 4.51 5.44
CA PHE A 366 21.96 5.63 4.63
C PHE A 366 21.82 5.33 3.13
N ALA A 367 22.31 4.18 2.67
CA ALA A 367 22.17 3.77 1.27
C ALA A 367 20.70 3.69 0.84
N GLY A 368 19.81 3.21 1.72
CA GLY A 368 18.38 3.19 1.50
C GLY A 368 17.77 4.59 1.36
N ILE A 369 18.14 5.53 2.24
CA ILE A 369 17.69 6.93 2.19
C ILE A 369 18.22 7.60 0.92
N ALA A 370 19.52 7.46 0.63
CA ALA A 370 20.16 8.05 -0.54
C ALA A 370 19.52 7.55 -1.85
N ARG A 371 19.26 6.25 -1.96
CA ARG A 371 18.59 5.63 -3.12
C ARG A 371 17.17 6.16 -3.33
N SER A 372 16.34 6.21 -2.29
CA SER A 372 14.97 6.74 -2.43
C SER A 372 14.95 8.24 -2.69
N SER A 373 15.91 8.97 -2.13
CA SER A 373 16.05 10.41 -2.37
C SER A 373 16.47 10.70 -3.81
N LEU A 374 17.38 9.89 -4.35
CA LEU A 374 17.78 9.93 -5.76
C LEU A 374 16.58 9.57 -6.66
N PHE A 375 15.85 8.50 -6.34
CA PHE A 375 14.61 8.12 -7.05
C PHE A 375 13.65 9.31 -7.15
N LEU A 376 13.28 9.93 -6.01
CA LEU A 376 12.32 11.04 -6.02
C LEU A 376 12.84 12.24 -6.82
N THR A 377 14.13 12.55 -6.68
CA THR A 377 14.73 13.69 -7.37
C THR A 377 14.76 13.48 -8.89
N VAL A 378 15.17 12.29 -9.34
CA VAL A 378 15.16 11.91 -10.76
C VAL A 378 13.73 11.86 -11.29
N TYR A 379 12.77 11.34 -10.51
CA TYR A 379 11.35 11.36 -10.87
C TYR A 379 10.84 12.78 -11.15
N CYS A 380 11.13 13.73 -10.25
CA CYS A 380 10.74 15.13 -10.44
C CYS A 380 11.48 15.79 -11.61
N ALA A 381 12.76 15.49 -11.81
CA ALA A 381 13.52 16.01 -12.94
C ALA A 381 12.94 15.50 -14.28
N LEU A 382 12.64 14.21 -14.36
CA LEU A 382 12.04 13.59 -15.56
C LEU A 382 10.59 14.05 -15.81
N ALA A 383 9.85 14.40 -14.76
CA ALA A 383 8.51 14.99 -14.88
C ALA A 383 8.50 16.35 -15.59
N TRP A 384 9.59 17.13 -15.48
CA TRP A 384 9.79 18.35 -16.26
C TRP A 384 10.42 18.07 -17.62
N GLN A 385 11.32 17.09 -17.68
CA GLN A 385 12.08 16.76 -18.87
C GLN A 385 11.18 16.24 -20.00
N GLY A 386 10.26 15.34 -19.70
CA GLY A 386 9.40 14.71 -20.69
C GLY A 386 8.53 15.72 -21.44
N PRO A 387 7.78 16.59 -20.74
CA PRO A 387 7.03 17.68 -21.36
C PRO A 387 7.90 18.66 -22.15
N ASP A 388 9.12 18.98 -21.67
CA ASP A 388 10.06 19.85 -22.42
C ASP A 388 10.49 19.21 -23.75
N VAL A 389 10.87 17.93 -23.74
CA VAL A 389 11.26 17.21 -24.96
C VAL A 389 10.09 17.11 -25.93
N LEU A 390 8.90 16.73 -25.43
CA LEU A 390 7.72 16.61 -26.27
C LEU A 390 7.25 17.97 -26.81
N GLY A 391 7.38 19.03 -26.01
CA GLY A 391 7.12 20.41 -26.42
C GLY A 391 8.05 20.86 -27.55
N ARG A 392 9.35 20.53 -27.48
CA ARG A 392 10.33 20.81 -28.55
C ARG A 392 10.01 20.05 -29.83
N LEU A 393 9.62 18.77 -29.72
CA LEU A 393 9.28 17.92 -30.86
C LEU A 393 8.00 18.39 -31.56
N THR A 394 7.00 18.79 -30.80
CA THR A 394 5.68 19.19 -31.32
C THR A 394 5.55 20.69 -31.59
N LYS A 395 6.48 21.50 -31.06
CA LYS A 395 6.43 22.97 -31.00
C LYS A 395 5.17 23.50 -30.30
N LYS A 396 4.56 22.70 -29.42
CA LYS A 396 3.29 23.00 -28.74
C LYS A 396 3.38 22.81 -27.24
N VAL A 397 2.68 23.68 -26.51
CA VAL A 397 2.54 23.61 -25.05
C VAL A 397 1.07 23.57 -24.72
N THR A 398 0.50 22.36 -24.70
CA THR A 398 -0.91 22.10 -24.49
C THR A 398 -1.09 21.12 -23.32
N PRO A 399 -2.32 20.95 -22.79
CA PRO A 399 -2.58 19.96 -21.76
C PRO A 399 -2.15 18.56 -22.20
N THR A 400 -2.36 18.24 -23.49
CA THR A 400 -1.96 16.96 -24.07
C THR A 400 -0.46 16.79 -24.12
N THR A 401 0.31 17.78 -24.59
CA THR A 401 1.78 17.65 -24.64
C THR A 401 2.39 17.58 -23.25
N LEU A 402 1.81 18.27 -22.27
CA LEU A 402 2.19 18.15 -20.87
C LEU A 402 1.94 16.72 -20.34
N VAL A 403 0.70 16.23 -20.46
CA VAL A 403 0.28 14.93 -19.91
C VAL A 403 0.98 13.76 -20.61
N CYS A 404 1.19 13.83 -21.93
CA CYS A 404 1.89 12.79 -22.70
C CYS A 404 3.41 12.80 -22.47
N GLY A 405 3.99 13.89 -21.96
CA GLY A 405 5.42 13.95 -21.61
C GLY A 405 5.73 13.34 -20.24
N VAL A 406 4.78 13.39 -19.29
CA VAL A 406 4.92 12.89 -17.92
C VAL A 406 5.31 11.41 -17.77
N PRO A 407 4.90 10.46 -18.64
CA PRO A 407 5.26 9.04 -18.50
C PRO A 407 6.77 8.79 -18.33
N LEU A 408 7.63 9.67 -18.86
CA LEU A 408 9.07 9.58 -18.68
C LEU A 408 9.48 9.57 -17.19
N ALA A 409 8.74 10.28 -16.32
CA ALA A 409 8.97 10.27 -14.88
C ALA A 409 8.86 8.87 -14.27
N GLY A 410 7.95 8.04 -14.80
CA GLY A 410 7.74 6.67 -14.34
C GLY A 410 8.98 5.78 -14.44
N ALA A 411 9.87 6.04 -15.39
CA ALA A 411 11.13 5.30 -15.55
C ALA A 411 12.06 5.45 -14.33
N ALA A 412 11.96 6.55 -13.57
CA ALA A 412 12.72 6.73 -12.34
C ALA A 412 12.46 5.61 -11.32
N THR A 413 11.30 4.95 -11.38
CA THR A 413 10.93 3.83 -10.49
C THR A 413 11.94 2.69 -10.51
N PHE A 414 12.70 2.52 -11.60
CA PHE A 414 13.80 1.54 -11.66
C PHE A 414 14.93 1.83 -10.66
N ILE A 415 15.12 3.10 -10.28
CA ILE A 415 16.05 3.50 -9.22
C ILE A 415 15.59 3.01 -7.86
N GLU A 416 14.29 2.85 -7.61
CA GLU A 416 13.80 2.34 -6.32
C GLU A 416 14.05 0.81 -6.21
N LYS A 417 14.16 0.31 -4.99
CA LYS A 417 14.36 -1.12 -4.72
C LYS A 417 13.08 -1.92 -5.05
N LYS A 418 13.21 -3.05 -5.78
CA LYS A 418 12.08 -3.91 -6.22
C LYS A 418 11.10 -4.26 -5.09
N SER A 419 11.57 -4.51 -3.86
CA SER A 419 10.70 -4.82 -2.72
C SER A 419 9.77 -3.66 -2.29
N ARG A 420 10.15 -2.42 -2.57
CA ARG A 420 9.42 -1.19 -2.21
C ARG A 420 8.53 -0.68 -3.33
N ARG A 421 8.89 -0.92 -4.59
CA ARG A 421 8.12 -0.46 -5.76
C ARG A 421 6.64 -0.84 -5.71
N GLY A 422 6.30 -2.05 -5.24
CA GLY A 422 4.88 -2.45 -5.10
C GLY A 422 4.09 -1.64 -4.06
N GLU A 423 4.73 -1.20 -2.97
CA GLU A 423 4.09 -0.31 -1.98
C GLU A 423 3.92 1.09 -2.54
N LEU A 424 4.97 1.60 -3.21
CA LEU A 424 4.96 2.88 -3.91
C LEU A 424 3.88 2.91 -5.01
N ALA A 425 3.80 1.87 -5.85
CA ALA A 425 2.80 1.74 -6.90
C ALA A 425 1.37 1.76 -6.35
N THR A 426 1.12 1.03 -5.25
CA THR A 426 -0.19 1.05 -4.59
C THR A 426 -0.53 2.44 -4.04
N TYR A 427 0.45 3.14 -3.47
CA TYR A 427 0.27 4.49 -2.94
C TYR A 427 0.00 5.51 -4.05
N CYS A 428 0.77 5.49 -5.14
CA CYS A 428 0.53 6.36 -6.30
C CYS A 428 -0.82 6.06 -6.95
N LEU A 429 -1.22 4.79 -7.03
CA LEU A 429 -2.53 4.41 -7.56
C LEU A 429 -3.68 4.96 -6.70
N ASP A 430 -3.56 4.91 -5.38
CA ASP A 430 -4.54 5.51 -4.45
C ASP A 430 -4.71 7.01 -4.71
N LYS A 431 -3.61 7.74 -4.80
CA LYS A 431 -3.63 9.19 -5.05
C LYS A 431 -4.12 9.56 -6.45
N SER A 432 -3.81 8.72 -7.44
CA SER A 432 -4.34 8.84 -8.80
C SER A 432 -5.86 8.68 -8.81
N LEU A 433 -6.39 7.61 -8.21
CA LEU A 433 -7.84 7.38 -8.12
C LEU A 433 -8.56 8.50 -7.37
N GLU A 434 -8.00 8.98 -6.26
CA GLU A 434 -8.54 10.13 -5.53
C GLU A 434 -8.66 11.37 -6.44
N SER A 435 -7.59 11.66 -7.22
CA SER A 435 -7.57 12.79 -8.16
C SER A 435 -8.59 12.64 -9.29
N VAL A 436 -8.76 11.42 -9.82
CA VAL A 436 -9.78 11.09 -10.84
C VAL A 436 -11.18 11.32 -10.28
N VAL A 437 -11.49 10.78 -9.10
CA VAL A 437 -12.82 10.91 -8.48
C VAL A 437 -13.17 12.38 -8.24
N ILE A 438 -12.22 13.17 -7.72
CA ILE A 438 -12.43 14.61 -7.51
C ILE A 438 -12.64 15.34 -8.84
N SER A 439 -11.90 14.95 -9.88
CA SER A 439 -12.05 15.50 -11.22
C SER A 439 -13.42 15.16 -11.83
N MET A 440 -13.88 13.92 -11.68
CA MET A 440 -15.20 13.46 -12.12
C MET A 440 -16.35 14.16 -11.38
N LEU A 441 -16.22 14.37 -10.07
CA LEU A 441 -17.19 15.13 -9.28
C LEU A 441 -17.31 16.59 -9.75
N SER A 442 -16.19 17.21 -10.11
CA SER A 442 -16.18 18.60 -10.57
C SER A 442 -16.59 18.76 -12.03
N TRP A 443 -16.42 17.72 -12.86
CA TRP A 443 -17.00 17.66 -14.20
C TRP A 443 -18.49 17.28 -14.23
N GLY A 444 -19.06 16.88 -13.08
CA GLY A 444 -20.47 16.50 -12.99
C GLY A 444 -20.78 15.06 -13.39
N TYR A 445 -19.78 14.21 -13.67
CA TYR A 445 -20.00 12.79 -13.96
C TYR A 445 -20.44 11.98 -12.74
N ILE A 446 -20.10 12.43 -11.53
CA ILE A 446 -20.55 11.81 -10.27
C ILE A 446 -21.50 12.79 -9.57
N PRO A 447 -22.71 12.36 -9.14
CA PRO A 447 -23.64 13.22 -8.43
C PRO A 447 -23.03 13.81 -7.16
N LYS A 448 -23.20 15.12 -6.94
CA LYS A 448 -22.70 15.82 -5.74
C LYS A 448 -23.24 15.22 -4.44
N SER A 449 -24.41 14.58 -4.46
CA SER A 449 -25.01 13.88 -3.32
C SER A 449 -24.19 12.71 -2.78
N TRP A 450 -23.19 12.23 -3.52
CA TRP A 450 -22.30 11.16 -3.07
C TRP A 450 -21.16 11.65 -2.17
N LYS A 451 -20.87 12.97 -2.18
CA LYS A 451 -19.76 13.57 -1.42
C LYS A 451 -19.92 13.41 0.09
N ASP A 452 -21.15 13.50 0.59
CA ASP A 452 -21.45 13.48 2.02
C ASP A 452 -21.93 12.10 2.52
N LYS A 453 -22.08 11.13 1.61
CA LYS A 453 -22.47 9.75 1.98
C LYS A 453 -21.28 9.01 2.59
N ARG A 454 -21.53 8.15 3.58
CA ARG A 454 -20.52 7.26 4.20
C ARG A 454 -20.10 6.08 3.31
N LEU A 455 -19.77 6.37 2.05
CA LEU A 455 -19.26 5.37 1.08
C LEU A 455 -17.88 4.84 1.48
N ASP A 456 -17.15 5.59 2.32
CA ASP A 456 -15.91 5.14 2.96
C ASP A 456 -16.10 3.87 3.78
N VAL A 457 -17.24 3.71 4.45
CA VAL A 457 -17.57 2.50 5.22
C VAL A 457 -17.81 1.31 4.29
N LEU A 458 -18.44 1.51 3.14
CA LEU A 458 -18.66 0.44 2.15
C LEU A 458 -17.36 -0.02 1.50
N LEU A 459 -16.49 0.93 1.14
CA LEU A 459 -15.13 0.65 0.67
C LEU A 459 -14.35 -0.14 1.73
N PHE A 460 -14.38 0.32 2.98
CA PHE A 460 -13.75 -0.38 4.08
C PHE A 460 -14.35 -1.79 4.28
N ALA A 461 -15.66 -1.96 4.13
CA ALA A 461 -16.32 -3.27 4.26
C ALA A 461 -15.86 -4.28 3.22
N PHE A 462 -15.76 -3.84 1.96
CA PHE A 462 -15.18 -4.65 0.90
C PHE A 462 -13.71 -5.02 1.20
N ALA A 463 -12.93 -4.04 1.65
CA ALA A 463 -11.53 -4.23 2.00
C ALA A 463 -11.35 -5.24 3.15
N ALA A 464 -12.07 -5.02 4.26
CA ALA A 464 -12.03 -5.82 5.46
C ALA A 464 -12.46 -7.26 5.19
N GLY A 465 -13.61 -7.46 4.52
CA GLY A 465 -14.07 -8.79 4.14
C GLY A 465 -13.05 -9.54 3.30
N THR A 466 -12.50 -8.90 2.27
CA THR A 466 -11.51 -9.51 1.38
C THR A 466 -10.21 -9.84 2.12
N ILE A 467 -9.66 -8.92 2.91
CA ILE A 467 -8.43 -9.13 3.67
C ILE A 467 -8.61 -10.28 4.67
N CYS A 468 -9.71 -10.29 5.43
CA CYS A 468 -10.01 -11.35 6.39
C CYS A 468 -10.19 -12.71 5.70
N MET A 469 -10.85 -12.76 4.54
CA MET A 469 -10.98 -13.97 3.75
C MET A 469 -9.62 -14.50 3.28
N CYS A 470 -8.77 -13.64 2.74
CA CYS A 470 -7.42 -14.02 2.31
C CYS A 470 -6.56 -14.44 3.50
N TYR A 471 -6.69 -13.77 4.65
CA TYR A 471 -5.98 -14.12 5.88
C TYR A 471 -6.39 -15.48 6.43
N ASP A 472 -7.65 -15.88 6.27
CA ASP A 472 -8.09 -17.20 6.71
C ASP A 472 -7.67 -18.31 5.73
N ARG A 473 -7.75 -18.05 4.42
CA ARG A 473 -7.61 -19.10 3.40
C ARG A 473 -6.21 -19.22 2.77
N LYS A 474 -5.47 -18.13 2.67
CA LYS A 474 -4.22 -18.02 1.86
C LYS A 474 -3.19 -17.12 2.56
N ARG A 475 -2.86 -17.46 3.81
CA ARG A 475 -1.93 -16.74 4.71
C ARG A 475 -0.56 -16.49 4.09
N GLU A 476 -0.08 -17.46 3.32
CA GLU A 476 1.18 -17.43 2.58
C GLU A 476 1.25 -16.32 1.50
N SER A 477 0.12 -15.68 1.19
CA SER A 477 0.08 -14.53 0.28
C SER A 477 0.36 -13.20 0.98
N PHE A 478 0.34 -13.16 2.32
CA PHE A 478 0.71 -11.98 3.09
C PHE A 478 2.22 -11.85 3.22
N ARG A 479 2.71 -10.60 3.24
CA ARG A 479 4.08 -10.35 3.69
C ARG A 479 4.19 -10.62 5.19
N SER A 480 5.33 -11.13 5.65
CA SER A 480 5.57 -11.54 7.04
C SER A 480 5.18 -10.47 8.07
N ASN A 481 5.51 -9.20 7.83
CA ASN A 481 5.17 -8.10 8.72
C ASN A 481 3.67 -7.94 8.94
N TYR A 482 2.89 -7.98 7.86
CA TYR A 482 1.43 -7.87 7.97
C TYR A 482 0.86 -9.09 8.65
N LEU A 483 1.32 -10.29 8.27
CA LEU A 483 0.84 -11.54 8.86
C LEU A 483 1.06 -11.58 10.37
N ASN A 484 2.24 -11.17 10.85
CA ASN A 484 2.55 -11.11 12.28
C ASN A 484 1.59 -10.18 13.05
N VAL A 485 1.22 -9.05 12.45
CA VAL A 485 0.25 -8.12 13.06
C VAL A 485 -1.15 -8.75 13.11
N PHE A 486 -1.61 -9.37 12.01
CA PHE A 486 -2.90 -10.05 12.01
C PHE A 486 -2.95 -11.22 13.01
N ASP A 487 -1.88 -12.02 13.09
CA ASP A 487 -1.75 -13.13 14.05
C ASP A 487 -1.73 -12.66 15.50
N PHE A 488 -1.10 -11.52 15.76
CA PHE A 488 -1.18 -10.88 17.05
C PHE A 488 -2.62 -10.49 17.35
N ILE A 489 -3.27 -9.69 16.50
CA ILE A 489 -4.61 -9.11 16.77
C ILE A 489 -5.70 -10.19 16.81
N LEU A 490 -5.86 -10.98 15.75
CA LEU A 490 -6.99 -11.90 15.56
C LEU A 490 -6.75 -13.27 16.20
N GLY A 491 -5.49 -13.56 16.56
CA GLY A 491 -5.06 -14.84 17.11
C GLY A 491 -4.84 -15.88 16.01
N ASN A 492 -3.75 -16.63 16.11
CA ASN A 492 -3.57 -17.84 15.32
C ASN A 492 -4.71 -18.82 15.64
N ARG A 493 -5.63 -19.01 14.69
CA ARG A 493 -6.46 -20.22 14.67
C ARG A 493 -5.49 -21.41 14.66
N GLY A 494 -5.79 -22.46 15.43
CA GLY A 494 -4.95 -23.65 15.64
C GLY A 494 -4.65 -24.46 14.38
N HIS A 495 -4.06 -23.84 13.37
CA HIS A 495 -3.43 -24.49 12.24
C HIS A 495 -2.05 -24.94 12.71
N SER A 496 -1.79 -26.23 12.57
CA SER A 496 -0.51 -26.88 12.83
C SER A 496 0.61 -25.94 12.38
N ARG A 497 1.63 -25.77 13.24
CA ARG A 497 2.87 -25.04 12.94
C ARG A 497 3.43 -25.50 11.59
N HIS A 498 2.95 -24.95 10.48
CA HIS A 498 3.73 -24.87 9.29
C HIS A 498 4.77 -23.84 9.63
N LYS A 499 5.93 -24.37 10.01
CA LYS A 499 7.17 -23.63 10.23
C LYS A 499 7.48 -23.02 8.87
N ILE A 500 6.89 -21.87 8.59
CA ILE A 500 7.13 -21.21 7.32
C ILE A 500 8.59 -20.78 7.40
N ARG A 501 9.45 -21.49 6.67
CA ARG A 501 10.85 -21.13 6.50
C ARG A 501 10.84 -19.91 5.58
N HIS A 502 10.62 -18.75 6.17
CA HIS A 502 10.63 -17.49 5.46
C HIS A 502 11.85 -16.70 5.88
N VAL A 503 12.74 -16.53 4.90
CA VAL A 503 13.70 -15.45 4.86
C VAL A 503 12.91 -14.16 5.04
N GLY A 504 13.15 -13.43 6.12
CA GLY A 504 12.48 -12.16 6.34
C GLY A 504 12.67 -11.27 5.10
N SER A 505 11.66 -10.51 4.68
CA SER A 505 11.84 -9.52 3.59
C SER A 505 12.96 -8.50 3.88
N TYR A 506 13.42 -8.42 5.13
CA TYR A 506 14.60 -7.69 5.56
C TYR A 506 15.88 -8.53 5.50
N GLU A 507 15.86 -9.86 5.66
CA GLU A 507 17.03 -10.74 5.46
C GLU A 507 17.54 -10.73 4.00
N ILE A 508 16.68 -10.38 3.03
CA ILE A 508 17.11 -10.09 1.64
C ILE A 508 17.97 -8.81 1.55
N LEU A 509 17.97 -7.91 2.55
CA LEU A 509 19.00 -6.86 2.68
C LEU A 509 20.34 -7.40 3.21
N PHE A 510 20.38 -8.64 3.70
CA PHE A 510 21.52 -9.23 4.40
C PHE A 510 22.07 -10.50 3.73
N GLN A 511 21.50 -10.95 2.60
CA GLN A 511 22.11 -12.00 1.77
C GLN A 511 23.20 -11.41 0.87
N PRO A 512 24.41 -12.02 0.81
CA PRO A 512 25.35 -11.73 -0.27
C PRO A 512 24.69 -12.08 -1.62
N PRO A 513 25.07 -11.43 -2.73
CA PRO A 513 24.52 -11.75 -4.04
C PRO A 513 24.77 -13.24 -4.32
N SER A 514 23.72 -14.04 -4.34
CA SER A 514 23.82 -15.46 -4.67
C SER A 514 24.17 -15.56 -6.16
N VAL A 515 25.33 -16.17 -6.43
CA VAL A 515 25.66 -16.74 -7.74
C VAL A 515 24.50 -17.64 -8.15
N VAL A 516 24.09 -17.53 -9.40
CA VAL A 516 23.03 -18.35 -10.00
C VAL A 516 23.44 -19.82 -9.87
N ASP A 517 22.74 -20.56 -9.02
CA ASP A 517 22.92 -22.00 -8.88
C ASP A 517 22.04 -22.70 -9.93
N LEU A 518 22.63 -23.03 -11.07
CA LEU A 518 21.95 -23.65 -12.23
C LEU A 518 21.44 -25.07 -11.93
N ASP A 519 21.91 -25.71 -10.86
CA ASP A 519 21.55 -27.08 -10.53
C ASP A 519 20.14 -27.22 -9.91
N ALA A 520 19.57 -26.11 -9.41
CA ALA A 520 18.20 -26.10 -8.86
C ALA A 520 17.10 -26.13 -9.94
N LEU A 521 17.47 -26.04 -11.23
CA LEU A 521 16.53 -25.97 -12.36
C LEU A 521 16.32 -27.32 -13.07
N LEU A 522 17.01 -28.39 -12.64
CA LEU A 522 16.98 -29.71 -13.30
C LEU A 522 16.38 -30.85 -12.45
N LEU A 523 15.85 -30.60 -11.26
CA LEU A 523 15.33 -31.65 -10.37
C LEU A 523 13.93 -31.34 -9.79
N ASP A 524 12.98 -30.95 -10.63
CA ASP A 524 11.56 -30.98 -10.25
C ASP A 524 10.71 -31.67 -11.33
N ASN A 525 11.01 -32.94 -11.54
CA ASN A 525 10.15 -33.90 -12.19
C ASN A 525 10.40 -35.26 -11.54
N THR A 526 9.65 -35.59 -10.49
CA THR A 526 9.19 -36.95 -10.18
C THR A 526 8.23 -36.96 -8.99
N THR A 527 7.13 -37.65 -9.26
CA THR A 527 5.93 -37.96 -8.48
C THR A 527 6.12 -38.44 -7.03
N ASN A 528 5.11 -38.10 -6.22
CA ASN A 528 4.66 -38.76 -4.98
C ASN A 528 5.06 -40.24 -4.83
N THR A 529 5.64 -40.59 -3.68
CA THR A 529 5.21 -41.74 -2.84
C THR A 529 5.75 -41.56 -1.41
N ASN A 530 4.91 -41.94 -0.45
CA ASN A 530 5.26 -42.10 0.96
C ASN A 530 6.40 -43.11 1.13
N ASP A 531 7.32 -42.88 2.05
CA ASP A 531 7.66 -43.82 3.13
C ASP A 531 8.81 -43.30 4.00
N ALA A 532 8.60 -43.37 5.31
CA ALA A 532 9.54 -42.98 6.34
C ALA A 532 10.36 -44.20 6.78
N SER A 533 11.55 -44.41 6.18
CA SER A 533 12.59 -45.31 6.70
C SER A 533 13.84 -45.41 5.81
N PHE A 534 14.51 -44.30 5.45
CA PHE A 534 15.83 -44.43 4.79
C PHE A 534 16.73 -43.19 4.92
N VAL A 535 17.09 -42.81 6.14
CA VAL A 535 18.15 -41.81 6.37
C VAL A 535 19.06 -42.29 7.48
N ASP A 536 19.82 -43.36 7.22
CA ASP A 536 21.04 -43.62 7.99
C ASP A 536 22.19 -44.28 7.22
N ASN A 537 22.03 -44.59 5.92
CA ASN A 537 23.06 -45.35 5.18
C ASN A 537 23.81 -44.57 4.08
N LYS A 538 23.69 -43.23 4.03
CA LYS A 538 24.36 -42.40 2.99
C LYS A 538 25.58 -41.59 3.45
N LYS A 539 25.92 -41.59 4.75
CA LYS A 539 27.12 -40.90 5.27
C LYS A 539 28.39 -41.76 5.27
N SER A 540 28.28 -43.08 5.09
CA SER A 540 29.43 -43.99 5.04
C SER A 540 30.03 -44.15 3.62
N ALA A 541 29.24 -44.01 2.56
CA ALA A 541 29.67 -44.35 1.19
C ALA A 541 30.37 -43.22 0.39
N VAL A 542 30.46 -41.99 0.92
CA VAL A 542 31.09 -40.84 0.23
C VAL A 542 32.55 -40.63 0.68
N LYS A 543 32.98 -41.26 1.78
CA LYS A 543 34.34 -41.12 2.32
C LYS A 543 35.33 -42.16 1.79
N SER A 544 34.88 -43.17 1.03
CA SER A 544 35.73 -44.25 0.48
C SER A 544 36.02 -44.15 -1.02
N ARG A 545 35.58 -43.09 -1.72
CA ARG A 545 35.83 -42.90 -3.17
C ARG A 545 36.73 -41.72 -3.53
N LEU A 546 37.46 -41.18 -2.55
CA LEU A 546 38.40 -40.05 -2.75
C LEU A 546 39.87 -40.43 -2.46
N SER A 547 40.18 -41.72 -2.28
CA SER A 547 41.56 -42.20 -2.00
C SER A 547 42.13 -43.21 -3.00
N GLU A 548 41.46 -43.52 -4.11
CA GLU A 548 42.00 -44.41 -5.15
C GLU A 548 41.78 -43.77 -6.53
N GLY A 549 42.89 -43.47 -7.23
CA GLY A 549 42.86 -42.92 -8.59
C GLY A 549 43.78 -41.72 -8.84
N LYS A 550 45.05 -41.81 -8.38
CA LYS A 550 46.16 -40.98 -8.88
C LYS A 550 46.35 -41.18 -10.39
N GLY A 551 46.69 -40.09 -11.08
CA GLY A 551 47.70 -40.05 -12.15
C GLY A 551 47.33 -40.66 -13.51
N ILE A 552 47.55 -39.89 -14.57
CA ILE A 552 48.41 -40.18 -15.73
C ILE A 552 48.35 -38.97 -16.68
N ALA A 553 49.53 -38.62 -17.18
CA ALA A 553 49.84 -37.47 -18.02
C ALA A 553 49.30 -37.57 -19.46
N ASN A 554 48.92 -36.43 -20.04
CA ASN A 554 49.61 -35.77 -21.16
C ASN A 554 49.07 -34.35 -21.35
#